data_AF-G3CM73-F1
#
_entry.id   AF-G3CM73-F1
#
_cell.length_a   1.000
_cell.length_b   1.000
_cell.length_c   1.000
_cell.angle_alpha   90.00
_cell.angle_beta   90.00
_cell.angle_gamma   90.00
#
_symmetry.space_group_name_H-M   'P 1'
#
loop_
_entity.id
_entity.type
_entity.pdbx_description
1 polymer ?
#
loop_
_entity_poly.entity_id
_entity_poly.type
_entity_poly.pdbx_seq_one_letter_code
_entity_poly.pdbx_strand_id
1 'polypeptide(L)'
;WGEMFRATQLMNKKDIIVVTFNYRLGVHGFLCLGTEDAPGNAGMKDQVALLRWVQKNIASFGGNPDDVTIIGYSAGSASVDLLMLSKSTEGLFHRVVPESGGNLAAFSIQRDPVEIAKTYARQLNFTNVDDIYALGEFYKTAPLELLTSDPFFDRTDSTFLFSPCVERNMGQETFLTESPLTILKNGNYKKLPVLYGFAEMEGLFRIDFFPFWKEKMNDKFSDFLPADLKFKSEEERDEIANKIK
;
A
#
# COMPACT_ATOMS: atom_id res chain seq x y z
N TRP A 1 -0.29 -18.52 -8.19
CA TRP A 1 -0.03 -17.62 -7.04
C TRP A 1 -0.80 -17.98 -5.78
N GLY A 2 -2.06 -18.46 -5.86
CA GLY A 2 -2.87 -18.79 -4.66
C GLY A 2 -2.38 -19.92 -3.74
N GLU A 3 -1.27 -20.59 -4.06
CA GLU A 3 -0.65 -21.62 -3.20
C GLU A 3 0.73 -21.24 -2.67
N MET A 4 1.16 -19.99 -2.87
CA MET A 4 2.51 -19.52 -2.48
C MET A 4 2.73 -19.61 -0.96
N PHE A 5 1.67 -19.46 -0.17
CA PHE A 5 1.72 -19.60 1.28
C PHE A 5 0.83 -20.75 1.75
N ARG A 6 1.43 -21.73 2.42
CA ARG A 6 0.72 -22.85 3.06
C ARG A 6 1.06 -22.88 4.55
N ALA A 7 0.10 -22.50 5.38
CA ALA A 7 0.27 -22.48 6.84
C ALA A 7 0.17 -23.87 7.50
N THR A 8 0.46 -24.96 6.76
CA THR A 8 0.22 -26.34 7.20
C THR A 8 0.91 -26.67 8.52
N GLN A 9 2.16 -26.25 8.69
CA GLN A 9 2.91 -26.49 9.93
C GLN A 9 2.32 -25.76 11.13
N LEU A 10 1.78 -24.56 10.92
CA LEU A 10 1.16 -23.77 11.99
C LEU A 10 -0.16 -24.40 12.41
N MET A 11 -1.02 -24.75 11.44
CA MET A 11 -2.30 -25.42 11.69
C MET A 11 -2.14 -26.81 12.33
N ASN A 12 -1.07 -27.54 12.02
CA ASN A 12 -0.80 -28.84 12.66
C ASN A 12 -0.36 -28.72 14.13
N LYS A 13 0.18 -27.57 14.54
CA LYS A 13 0.75 -27.36 15.89
C LYS A 13 -0.15 -26.54 16.80
N LYS A 14 -1.13 -25.83 16.24
CA LYS A 14 -1.98 -24.87 16.94
C LYS A 14 -3.41 -25.08 16.51
N ASP A 15 -4.32 -24.98 17.47
CA ASP A 15 -5.76 -25.08 17.22
C ASP A 15 -6.28 -23.73 16.70
N ILE A 16 -6.04 -23.48 15.41
CA ILE A 16 -6.35 -22.22 14.75
C ILE A 16 -6.92 -22.47 13.36
N ILE A 17 -7.71 -21.51 12.87
CA ILE A 17 -8.13 -21.44 11.48
C ILE A 17 -7.30 -20.38 10.76
N VAL A 18 -6.72 -20.76 9.64
CA VAL A 18 -6.00 -19.83 8.77
C VAL A 18 -6.86 -19.52 7.56
N VAL A 19 -7.14 -18.23 7.35
CA VAL A 19 -7.81 -17.72 6.15
C VAL A 19 -6.76 -17.02 5.30
N THR A 20 -6.63 -17.44 4.04
CA THR A 20 -5.83 -16.75 3.02
C THR A 20 -6.76 -16.28 1.92
N PHE A 21 -6.39 -15.22 1.21
CA PHE A 21 -7.26 -14.56 0.25
C PHE A 21 -6.45 -13.80 -0.79
N ASN A 22 -7.13 -13.36 -1.83
CA ASN A 22 -6.57 -12.46 -2.84
C ASN A 22 -7.34 -11.13 -2.81
N TYR A 23 -6.67 -10.05 -3.17
CA TYR A 23 -7.26 -8.72 -3.35
C TYR A 23 -6.69 -8.10 -4.63
N ARG A 24 -7.35 -7.08 -5.17
CA ARG A 24 -6.87 -6.39 -6.39
C ARG A 24 -5.53 -5.69 -6.14
N LEU A 25 -4.63 -5.77 -7.12
CA LEU A 25 -3.27 -5.23 -7.08
C LEU A 25 -3.06 -4.14 -8.13
N GLY A 26 -1.97 -3.36 -7.98
CA GLY A 26 -1.54 -2.34 -8.93
C GLY A 26 -2.63 -1.31 -9.23
N VAL A 27 -2.68 -0.84 -10.48
CA VAL A 27 -3.68 0.13 -10.97
C VAL A 27 -5.11 -0.32 -10.61
N HIS A 28 -5.44 -1.59 -10.81
CA HIS A 28 -6.79 -2.11 -10.58
C HIS A 28 -7.22 -2.12 -9.11
N GLY A 29 -6.25 -2.20 -8.19
CA GLY A 29 -6.51 -2.12 -6.76
C GLY A 29 -6.45 -0.70 -6.20
N PHE A 30 -5.66 0.17 -6.80
CA PHE A 30 -5.21 1.38 -6.13
C PHE A 30 -5.17 2.65 -7.00
N LEU A 31 -5.76 2.63 -8.20
CA LEU A 31 -6.03 3.86 -8.94
C LEU A 31 -6.94 4.78 -8.10
N CYS A 32 -6.50 6.02 -7.92
CA CYS A 32 -7.15 6.98 -7.04
C CYS A 32 -7.18 8.35 -7.70
N LEU A 33 -8.28 8.62 -8.42
CA LEU A 33 -8.48 9.87 -9.15
C LEU A 33 -9.38 10.86 -8.39
N GLY A 34 -10.00 10.40 -7.31
CA GLY A 34 -10.99 11.19 -6.55
C GLY A 34 -12.24 11.49 -7.37
N THR A 35 -12.59 10.60 -8.30
CA THR A 35 -13.83 10.57 -9.09
C THR A 35 -14.72 9.44 -8.62
N GLU A 36 -16.01 9.46 -8.97
CA GLU A 36 -16.97 8.41 -8.59
C GLU A 36 -16.55 7.02 -9.09
N ASP A 37 -16.01 6.94 -10.31
CA ASP A 37 -15.54 5.70 -10.93
C ASP A 37 -14.21 5.18 -10.33
N ALA A 38 -13.35 6.08 -9.86
CA ALA A 38 -12.03 5.74 -9.31
C ALA A 38 -11.77 6.50 -8.00
N PRO A 39 -12.56 6.21 -6.93
CA PRO A 39 -12.44 6.91 -5.66
C PRO A 39 -11.17 6.53 -4.89
N GLY A 40 -10.57 5.38 -5.22
CA GLY A 40 -9.40 4.83 -4.56
C GLY A 40 -9.66 3.55 -3.77
N ASN A 41 -8.56 2.94 -3.31
CA ASN A 41 -8.54 1.88 -2.30
C ASN A 41 -9.38 0.64 -2.60
N ALA A 42 -9.60 0.29 -3.87
CA ALA A 42 -10.37 -0.87 -4.27
C ALA A 42 -9.80 -2.18 -3.68
N GLY A 43 -8.47 -2.34 -3.68
CA GLY A 43 -7.77 -3.46 -3.06
C GLY A 43 -7.88 -3.50 -1.53
N MET A 44 -7.94 -2.34 -0.86
CA MET A 44 -8.22 -2.30 0.59
C MET A 44 -9.68 -2.66 0.87
N LYS A 45 -10.62 -2.19 0.04
CA LYS A 45 -12.05 -2.51 0.14
C LYS A 45 -12.31 -4.00 -0.08
N ASP A 46 -11.51 -4.67 -0.91
CA ASP A 46 -11.53 -6.14 -1.03
C ASP A 46 -11.14 -6.82 0.31
N GLN A 47 -10.11 -6.29 1.00
CA GLN A 47 -9.72 -6.78 2.34
C GLN A 47 -10.83 -6.54 3.38
N VAL A 48 -11.50 -5.38 3.34
CA VAL A 48 -12.67 -5.10 4.20
C VAL A 48 -13.79 -6.09 3.92
N ALA A 49 -14.08 -6.37 2.65
CA ALA A 49 -15.10 -7.33 2.24
C ALA A 49 -14.79 -8.74 2.75
N LEU A 50 -13.53 -9.17 2.68
CA LEU A 50 -13.08 -10.42 3.30
C LEU A 50 -13.31 -10.41 4.80
N LEU A 51 -12.92 -9.36 5.52
CA LEU A 51 -13.07 -9.31 6.97
C LEU A 51 -14.55 -9.39 7.38
N ARG A 52 -15.44 -8.73 6.63
CA ARG A 52 -16.91 -8.89 6.79
C ARG A 52 -17.36 -10.32 6.51
N TRP A 53 -16.78 -10.97 5.51
CA TRP A 53 -17.03 -12.39 5.24
C TRP A 53 -16.57 -13.27 6.40
N VAL A 54 -15.39 -13.04 6.96
CA VAL A 54 -14.88 -13.78 8.14
C VAL A 54 -15.85 -13.62 9.31
N GLN A 55 -16.24 -12.38 9.64
CA GLN A 55 -17.20 -12.10 10.71
C GLN A 55 -18.52 -12.86 10.53
N LYS A 56 -19.04 -12.91 9.30
CA LYS A 56 -20.32 -13.57 9.01
C LYS A 56 -20.24 -15.11 8.95
N ASN A 57 -19.11 -15.67 8.55
CA ASN A 57 -19.06 -17.08 8.12
C ASN A 57 -18.07 -17.95 8.91
N ILE A 58 -17.06 -17.39 9.58
CA ILE A 58 -15.97 -18.20 10.15
C ILE A 58 -16.45 -19.20 11.21
N ALA A 59 -17.55 -18.90 11.90
CA ALA A 59 -18.21 -19.80 12.85
C ALA A 59 -18.64 -21.13 12.23
N SER A 60 -19.06 -21.13 10.96
CA SER A 60 -19.44 -22.35 10.24
C SER A 60 -18.24 -23.26 9.93
N PHE A 61 -17.01 -22.73 10.04
CA PHE A 61 -15.77 -23.48 9.89
C PHE A 61 -15.15 -23.85 11.25
N GLY A 62 -15.83 -23.54 12.36
CA GLY A 62 -15.34 -23.77 13.72
C GLY A 62 -14.52 -22.62 14.32
N GLY A 63 -14.46 -21.46 13.66
CA GLY A 63 -13.72 -20.30 14.16
C GLY A 63 -14.54 -19.41 15.06
N ASN A 64 -13.87 -18.54 15.82
CA ASN A 64 -14.52 -17.53 16.65
C ASN A 64 -14.45 -16.15 15.98
N PRO A 65 -15.58 -15.54 15.56
CA PRO A 65 -15.58 -14.19 14.98
C PRO A 65 -15.10 -13.11 15.97
N ASP A 66 -15.23 -13.35 17.28
CA ASP A 66 -14.76 -12.45 18.34
C ASP A 66 -13.25 -12.63 18.65
N ASP A 67 -12.54 -13.50 17.93
CA ASP A 67 -11.13 -13.79 18.16
C ASP A 67 -10.28 -13.77 16.87
N VAL A 68 -10.57 -12.81 15.99
CA VAL A 68 -9.87 -12.63 14.72
C VAL A 68 -8.55 -11.85 14.90
N THR A 69 -7.45 -12.42 14.41
CA THR A 69 -6.14 -11.76 14.32
C THR A 69 -5.75 -11.61 12.85
N ILE A 70 -5.33 -10.40 12.45
CA ILE A 70 -4.83 -10.13 11.09
C ILE A 70 -3.30 -10.06 11.10
N ILE A 71 -2.68 -10.71 10.12
CA ILE A 71 -1.22 -10.82 9.99
C ILE A 71 -0.87 -10.49 8.54
N GLY A 72 0.21 -9.75 8.34
CA GLY A 72 0.69 -9.42 7.00
C GLY A 72 2.18 -9.15 6.99
N TYR A 73 2.82 -9.47 5.86
CA TYR A 73 4.24 -9.24 5.61
C TYR A 73 4.43 -8.18 4.52
N SER A 74 5.40 -7.27 4.68
CA SER A 74 5.75 -6.23 3.70
C SER A 74 4.55 -5.34 3.31
N ALA A 75 4.10 -5.36 2.05
CA ALA A 75 2.89 -4.66 1.62
C ALA A 75 1.62 -5.14 2.36
N GLY A 76 1.56 -6.43 2.73
CA GLY A 76 0.52 -6.98 3.59
C GLY A 76 0.62 -6.44 5.02
N SER A 77 1.84 -6.20 5.51
CA SER A 77 2.07 -5.57 6.82
C SER A 77 1.55 -4.14 6.85
N ALA A 78 1.92 -3.34 5.85
CA ALA A 78 1.35 -2.01 5.66
C ALA A 78 -0.19 -2.05 5.55
N SER A 79 -0.73 -3.06 4.87
CA SER A 79 -2.19 -3.22 4.74
C SER A 79 -2.87 -3.49 6.08
N VAL A 80 -2.39 -4.46 6.89
CA VAL A 80 -3.01 -4.76 8.21
C VAL A 80 -2.84 -3.61 9.20
N ASP A 81 -1.74 -2.87 9.11
CA ASP A 81 -1.51 -1.68 9.91
C ASP A 81 -2.43 -0.51 9.48
N LEU A 82 -2.71 -0.36 8.17
CA LEU A 82 -3.71 0.60 7.68
C LEU A 82 -5.15 0.19 8.00
N LEU A 83 -5.47 -1.10 7.98
CA LEU A 83 -6.77 -1.62 8.39
C LEU A 83 -7.06 -1.19 9.83
N MET A 84 -6.08 -1.30 10.74
CA MET A 84 -6.22 -0.84 12.13
C MET A 84 -6.58 0.65 12.26
N LEU A 85 -6.17 1.49 11.32
CA LEU A 85 -6.48 2.93 11.30
C LEU A 85 -7.85 3.24 10.67
N SER A 86 -8.37 2.35 9.83
CA SER A 86 -9.59 2.60 9.06
C SER A 86 -10.85 2.41 9.89
N LYS A 87 -11.71 3.44 9.90
CA LYS A 87 -13.06 3.39 10.49
C LYS A 87 -13.95 2.30 9.88
N SER A 88 -13.74 1.96 8.61
CA SER A 88 -14.54 0.94 7.90
C SER A 88 -14.37 -0.48 8.46
N THR A 89 -13.36 -0.69 9.31
CA THR A 89 -13.02 -2.02 9.86
C THR A 89 -13.15 -2.12 11.37
N GLU A 90 -13.65 -1.09 12.04
CA GLU A 90 -13.87 -1.13 13.48
C GLU A 90 -14.77 -2.34 13.86
N GLY A 91 -14.25 -3.19 14.74
CA GLY A 91 -14.94 -4.39 15.22
C GLY A 91 -14.80 -5.63 14.32
N LEU A 92 -14.07 -5.56 13.20
CA LEU A 92 -13.90 -6.73 12.32
C LEU A 92 -12.75 -7.67 12.73
N PHE A 93 -11.83 -7.20 13.58
CA PHE A 93 -10.71 -7.96 14.11
C PHE A 93 -10.25 -7.38 15.46
N HIS A 94 -9.40 -8.16 16.16
CA HIS A 94 -9.10 -7.94 17.57
C HIS A 94 -7.61 -7.79 17.85
N ARG A 95 -6.73 -8.28 16.97
CA ARG A 95 -5.27 -8.19 17.10
C ARG A 95 -4.62 -8.03 15.73
N VAL A 96 -3.46 -7.40 15.71
CA VAL A 96 -2.74 -7.07 14.48
C VAL A 96 -1.28 -7.48 14.62
N VAL A 97 -0.73 -8.12 13.59
CA VAL A 97 0.69 -8.49 13.50
C VAL A 97 1.28 -7.98 12.18
N PRO A 98 1.80 -6.74 12.16
CA PRO A 98 2.53 -6.19 11.02
C PRO A 98 3.99 -6.66 11.02
N GLU A 99 4.40 -7.38 9.97
CA GLU A 99 5.78 -7.88 9.80
C GLU A 99 6.49 -7.15 8.65
N SER A 100 7.57 -6.43 8.94
CA SER A 100 8.43 -5.76 7.94
C SER A 100 7.71 -4.72 7.07
N GLY A 101 6.83 -3.93 7.68
CA GLY A 101 6.08 -2.86 7.03
C GLY A 101 5.28 -2.05 8.04
N GLY A 102 4.81 -0.87 7.64
CA GLY A 102 4.01 -0.02 8.52
C GLY A 102 3.29 1.10 7.78
N ASN A 103 2.25 1.66 8.39
CA ASN A 103 1.34 2.62 7.78
C ASN A 103 1.98 3.97 7.40
N LEU A 104 3.19 4.27 7.90
CA LEU A 104 4.00 5.45 7.55
C LEU A 104 5.16 5.15 6.58
N ALA A 105 5.35 3.91 6.14
CA ALA A 105 6.43 3.59 5.21
C ALA A 105 6.21 4.26 3.84
N ALA A 106 7.30 4.55 3.12
CA ALA A 106 7.25 5.27 1.84
C ALA A 106 6.39 4.57 0.77
N PHE A 107 6.28 3.25 0.82
CA PHE A 107 5.45 2.46 -0.10
C PHE A 107 3.98 2.32 0.33
N SER A 108 3.62 2.71 1.56
CA SER A 108 2.33 2.38 2.16
C SER A 108 1.19 3.24 1.67
N ILE A 109 1.44 4.51 1.32
CA ILE A 109 0.42 5.43 0.83
C ILE A 109 0.95 6.34 -0.29
N GLN A 110 0.11 6.58 -1.31
CA GLN A 110 0.35 7.57 -2.34
C GLN A 110 0.26 9.00 -1.80
N ARG A 111 1.30 9.80 -2.05
CA ARG A 111 1.34 11.22 -1.65
C ARG A 111 0.56 12.13 -2.60
N ASP A 112 0.69 11.89 -3.90
CA ASP A 112 -0.05 12.60 -4.94
C ASP A 112 -0.60 11.60 -5.97
N PRO A 113 -1.74 10.95 -5.65
CA PRO A 113 -2.23 9.84 -6.45
C PRO A 113 -2.66 10.26 -7.86
N VAL A 114 -3.10 11.50 -8.04
CA VAL A 114 -3.49 12.02 -9.36
C VAL A 114 -2.26 12.25 -10.21
N GLU A 115 -1.22 12.92 -9.71
CA GLU A 115 0.00 13.13 -10.50
C GLU A 115 0.77 11.84 -10.76
N ILE A 116 0.71 10.86 -9.85
CA ILE A 116 1.21 9.50 -10.11
C ILE A 116 0.46 8.88 -11.29
N ALA A 117 -0.87 8.92 -11.27
CA ALA A 117 -1.69 8.38 -12.36
C ALA A 117 -1.42 9.10 -13.70
N LYS A 118 -1.25 10.43 -13.70
CA LYS A 118 -0.89 11.17 -14.92
C LYS A 118 0.49 10.77 -15.42
N THR A 119 1.49 10.70 -14.54
CA THR A 119 2.87 10.38 -14.90
C THR A 119 2.98 8.98 -15.50
N TYR A 120 2.32 8.00 -14.90
CA TYR A 120 2.31 6.65 -15.43
C TYR A 120 1.59 6.59 -16.79
N ALA A 121 0.46 7.27 -16.95
CA ALA A 121 -0.24 7.33 -18.24
C ALA A 121 0.64 7.97 -19.34
N ARG A 122 1.42 9.02 -19.03
CA ARG A 122 2.41 9.60 -19.97
C ARG A 122 3.47 8.58 -20.39
N GLN A 123 3.97 7.76 -19.46
CA GLN A 123 4.94 6.69 -19.75
C GLN A 123 4.34 5.62 -20.69
N LEU A 124 3.03 5.44 -20.63
CA LEU A 124 2.26 4.56 -21.51
C LEU A 124 1.78 5.26 -22.80
N ASN A 125 2.36 6.42 -23.13
CA ASN A 125 2.07 7.24 -24.32
C ASN A 125 0.64 7.83 -24.38
N PHE A 126 -0.05 7.95 -23.25
CA PHE A 126 -1.31 8.70 -23.18
C PHE A 126 -1.04 10.18 -22.90
N THR A 127 -1.57 11.06 -23.74
CA THR A 127 -1.25 12.51 -23.71
C THR A 127 -2.33 13.36 -23.07
N ASN A 128 -3.60 12.93 -23.08
CA ASN A 128 -4.73 13.70 -22.53
C ASN A 128 -4.89 13.52 -21.02
N VAL A 129 -3.79 13.62 -20.27
CA VAL A 129 -3.72 13.30 -18.84
C VAL A 129 -4.34 14.36 -17.92
N ASP A 130 -4.56 15.58 -18.41
CA ASP A 130 -5.14 16.67 -17.62
C ASP A 130 -6.68 16.66 -17.64
N ASP A 131 -7.29 15.93 -18.58
CA ASP A 131 -8.71 15.57 -18.51
C ASP A 131 -8.87 14.33 -17.63
N ILE A 132 -9.39 14.54 -16.41
CA ILE A 132 -9.53 13.49 -15.40
C ILE A 132 -10.46 12.35 -15.85
N TYR A 133 -11.45 12.65 -16.70
CA TYR A 133 -12.39 11.65 -17.21
C TYR A 133 -11.75 10.86 -18.34
N ALA A 134 -11.04 11.52 -19.25
CA ALA A 134 -10.25 10.82 -20.28
C ALA A 134 -9.15 9.95 -19.67
N LEU A 135 -8.50 10.40 -18.60
CA LEU A 135 -7.54 9.62 -17.84
C LEU A 135 -8.20 8.38 -17.19
N GLY A 136 -9.38 8.55 -16.59
CA GLY A 136 -10.16 7.44 -16.06
C GLY A 136 -10.55 6.42 -17.13
N GLU A 137 -11.02 6.88 -18.30
CA GLU A 137 -11.34 6.00 -19.44
C GLU A 137 -10.11 5.26 -19.97
N PHE A 138 -8.95 5.92 -20.05
CA PHE A 138 -7.69 5.27 -20.43
C PHE A 138 -7.40 4.08 -19.50
N TYR A 139 -7.45 4.27 -18.19
CA TYR A 139 -7.20 3.19 -17.24
C TYR A 139 -8.25 2.08 -17.26
N LYS A 140 -9.50 2.38 -17.63
CA LYS A 140 -10.56 1.37 -17.78
C LYS A 140 -10.40 0.51 -19.05
N THR A 141 -9.81 1.07 -20.10
CA THR A 141 -9.78 0.44 -21.44
C THR A 141 -8.40 -0.07 -21.85
N ALA A 142 -7.32 0.40 -21.21
CA ALA A 142 -5.96 -0.03 -21.49
C ALA A 142 -5.77 -1.53 -21.22
N PRO A 143 -4.96 -2.23 -22.04
CA PRO A 143 -4.64 -3.65 -21.82
C PRO A 143 -3.99 -3.88 -20.44
N LEU A 144 -4.35 -5.00 -19.80
CA LEU A 144 -3.77 -5.38 -18.50
C LEU A 144 -2.24 -5.41 -18.54
N GLU A 145 -1.66 -6.01 -19.58
CA GLU A 145 -0.20 -6.11 -19.77
C GLU A 145 0.47 -4.74 -19.71
N LEU A 146 -0.13 -3.74 -20.38
CA LEU A 146 0.34 -2.36 -20.39
C LEU A 146 0.22 -1.72 -19.00
N LEU A 147 -0.87 -1.96 -18.28
CA LEU A 147 -1.06 -1.43 -16.94
C LEU A 147 -0.15 -2.08 -15.89
N THR A 148 0.37 -3.28 -16.17
CA THR A 148 1.27 -4.03 -15.28
C THR A 148 2.75 -3.93 -15.66
N SER A 149 3.12 -3.12 -16.65
CA SER A 149 4.50 -3.00 -17.12
C SER A 149 5.38 -2.07 -16.26
N ASP A 150 4.96 -1.79 -15.02
CA ASP A 150 5.66 -0.90 -14.11
C ASP A 150 7.01 -1.48 -13.63
N PRO A 151 8.16 -0.82 -13.88
CA PRO A 151 9.46 -1.29 -13.44
C PRO A 151 9.72 -0.93 -11.97
N PHE A 152 8.96 -1.55 -11.06
CA PHE A 152 9.03 -1.28 -9.62
C PHE A 152 10.46 -1.26 -9.05
N PHE A 153 11.29 -2.22 -9.45
CA PHE A 153 12.65 -2.38 -8.94
C PHE A 153 13.61 -1.26 -9.35
N ASP A 154 13.27 -0.46 -10.36
CA ASP A 154 14.10 0.67 -10.79
C ASP A 154 13.93 1.91 -9.89
N ARG A 155 12.94 1.91 -8.99
CA ARG A 155 12.67 3.03 -8.07
C ARG A 155 13.63 3.08 -6.90
N THR A 156 14.32 4.21 -6.81
CA THR A 156 15.33 4.54 -5.81
C THR A 156 14.72 5.01 -4.48
N ASP A 157 13.50 5.57 -4.50
CA ASP A 157 12.84 6.20 -3.34
C ASP A 157 11.97 5.25 -2.48
N SER A 158 11.97 3.95 -2.82
CA SER A 158 11.19 2.90 -2.14
C SER A 158 9.66 3.10 -2.17
N THR A 159 9.12 3.86 -3.12
CA THR A 159 7.68 4.03 -3.31
C THR A 159 7.07 2.96 -4.23
N PHE A 160 5.77 2.75 -4.09
CA PHE A 160 4.94 2.01 -5.06
C PHE A 160 4.09 3.04 -5.82
N LEU A 161 3.92 2.89 -7.14
CA LEU A 161 3.03 3.80 -7.89
C LEU A 161 1.60 3.72 -7.35
N PHE A 162 1.04 2.51 -7.35
CA PHE A 162 -0.35 2.28 -7.00
C PHE A 162 -0.43 1.56 -5.66
N SER A 163 -0.48 2.35 -4.59
CA SER A 163 -0.67 1.94 -3.19
C SER A 163 -1.91 2.62 -2.59
N PRO A 164 -2.34 2.32 -1.35
CA PRO A 164 -3.46 3.02 -0.74
C PRO A 164 -3.36 4.56 -0.81
N CYS A 165 -4.48 5.26 -0.87
CA CYS A 165 -4.54 6.72 -0.92
C CYS A 165 -5.50 7.28 0.14
N VAL A 166 -5.42 8.60 0.38
CA VAL A 166 -6.47 9.33 1.11
C VAL A 166 -7.59 9.68 0.14
N GLU A 167 -8.80 9.20 0.41
CA GLU A 167 -9.96 9.32 -0.47
C GLU A 167 -10.73 10.61 -0.21
N ARG A 168 -11.35 11.13 -1.27
CA ARG A 168 -12.39 12.16 -1.14
C ARG A 168 -13.70 11.51 -0.71
N ASN A 169 -14.32 12.04 0.34
CA ASN A 169 -15.66 11.65 0.72
C ASN A 169 -16.68 12.27 -0.26
N MET A 170 -17.34 11.43 -1.06
CA MET A 170 -18.41 11.81 -2.00
C MET A 170 -19.74 11.15 -1.62
N GLY A 171 -19.89 10.69 -0.38
CA GLY A 171 -21.09 10.00 0.13
C GLY A 171 -21.07 8.47 0.00
N GLN A 172 -20.01 7.91 -0.57
CA GLN A 172 -19.74 6.47 -0.67
C GLN A 172 -18.92 5.94 0.52
N GLU A 173 -18.84 4.62 0.67
CA GLU A 173 -17.97 4.01 1.66
C GLU A 173 -16.49 4.29 1.35
N THR A 174 -15.79 4.90 2.31
CA THR A 174 -14.37 5.22 2.25
C THR A 174 -13.55 4.34 3.18
N PHE A 175 -12.38 3.90 2.72
CA PHE A 175 -11.39 3.21 3.54
C PHE A 175 -10.57 4.19 4.38
N LEU A 176 -10.05 5.28 3.79
CA LEU A 176 -9.25 6.29 4.50
C LEU A 176 -9.60 7.70 4.04
N THR A 177 -10.01 8.56 4.98
CA THR A 177 -10.33 9.99 4.71
C THR A 177 -9.28 10.95 5.25
N GLU A 178 -8.33 10.46 6.03
CA GLU A 178 -7.24 11.23 6.62
C GLU A 178 -5.92 10.47 6.44
N SER A 179 -4.79 11.20 6.45
CA SER A 179 -3.47 10.56 6.42
C SER A 179 -3.23 9.75 7.70
N PRO A 180 -2.51 8.60 7.65
CA PRO A 180 -2.15 7.83 8.84
C PRO A 180 -1.46 8.66 9.90
N LEU A 181 -0.58 9.58 9.50
CA LEU A 181 0.09 10.50 10.42
C LEU A 181 -0.91 11.36 11.19
N THR A 182 -1.94 11.88 10.52
CA THR A 182 -3.00 12.67 11.15
C THR A 182 -3.83 11.81 12.10
N ILE A 183 -4.25 10.61 11.67
CA ILE A 183 -5.05 9.68 12.49
C ILE A 183 -4.29 9.30 13.76
N LEU A 184 -3.00 8.97 13.63
CA LEU A 184 -2.13 8.61 14.75
C LEU A 184 -1.93 9.78 15.73
N LYS A 185 -1.66 10.99 15.23
CA LYS A 185 -1.50 12.19 16.07
C LYS A 185 -2.77 12.53 16.84
N ASN A 186 -3.93 12.40 16.19
CA ASN A 186 -5.22 12.69 16.80
C ASN A 186 -5.71 11.54 17.72
N GLY A 187 -5.15 10.34 17.59
CA GLY A 187 -5.59 9.15 18.30
C GLY A 187 -6.97 8.66 17.87
N ASN A 188 -7.46 9.06 16.70
CA ASN A 188 -8.83 8.77 16.23
C ASN A 188 -8.96 7.38 15.56
N TYR A 189 -8.54 6.32 16.26
CA TYR A 189 -8.63 4.95 15.79
C TYR A 189 -8.84 3.99 16.97
N LYS A 190 -9.33 2.78 16.70
CA LYS A 190 -9.49 1.76 17.73
C LYS A 190 -8.11 1.19 18.08
N LYS A 191 -7.68 1.37 19.34
CA LYS A 191 -6.45 0.76 19.85
C LYS A 191 -6.67 -0.73 20.07
N LEU A 192 -5.82 -1.55 19.47
CA LEU A 192 -5.83 -3.01 19.59
C LEU A 192 -4.45 -3.49 20.08
N PRO A 193 -4.32 -4.71 20.63
CA PRO A 193 -3.03 -5.34 20.81
C PRO A 193 -2.32 -5.52 19.47
N VAL A 194 -1.07 -5.08 19.42
CA VAL A 194 -0.21 -5.15 18.22
C VAL A 194 1.12 -5.81 18.54
N LEU A 195 1.58 -6.69 17.66
CA LEU A 195 2.93 -7.23 17.68
C LEU A 195 3.64 -6.85 16.37
N TYR A 196 4.57 -5.92 16.44
CA TYR A 196 5.43 -5.58 15.29
C TYR A 196 6.65 -6.50 15.22
N GLY A 197 7.04 -6.86 14.01
CA GLY A 197 8.29 -7.58 13.72
C GLY A 197 9.03 -6.98 12.54
N PHE A 198 10.36 -6.97 12.60
CA PHE A 198 11.25 -6.53 11.51
C PHE A 198 12.47 -7.44 11.47
N ALA A 199 13.01 -7.66 10.28
CA ALA A 199 14.30 -8.32 10.11
C ALA A 199 15.45 -7.37 10.49
N GLU A 200 16.55 -7.92 10.99
CA GLU A 200 17.74 -7.12 11.35
C GLU A 200 18.34 -6.40 10.14
N MET A 201 18.24 -6.99 8.94
CA MET A 201 18.84 -6.49 7.71
C MET A 201 17.85 -6.40 6.55
N GLU A 202 16.70 -5.73 6.74
CA GLU A 202 15.65 -5.53 5.70
C GLU A 202 16.23 -5.07 4.35
N GLY A 203 17.20 -4.16 4.39
CA GLY A 203 17.83 -3.57 3.21
C GLY A 203 18.58 -4.56 2.32
N LEU A 204 18.94 -5.76 2.82
CA LEU A 204 19.54 -6.82 1.99
C LEU A 204 18.64 -7.23 0.83
N PHE A 205 17.33 -6.99 0.93
CA PHE A 205 16.39 -7.18 -0.18
C PHE A 205 16.82 -6.43 -1.47
N ARG A 206 17.59 -5.34 -1.35
CA ARG A 206 18.06 -4.52 -2.47
C ARG A 206 19.53 -4.76 -2.84
N ILE A 207 20.22 -5.75 -2.26
CA ILE A 207 21.67 -5.93 -2.43
C ILE A 207 22.07 -6.21 -3.89
N ASP A 208 21.24 -6.95 -4.63
CA ASP A 208 21.51 -7.28 -6.04
C ASP A 208 21.48 -6.04 -6.96
N PHE A 209 20.87 -4.94 -6.51
CA PHE A 209 20.82 -3.67 -7.24
C PHE A 209 22.03 -2.76 -6.94
N PHE A 210 22.80 -3.07 -5.89
CA PHE A 210 23.92 -2.23 -5.46
C PHE A 210 24.94 -1.90 -6.57
N PRO A 211 25.34 -2.85 -7.45
CA PRO A 211 26.29 -2.54 -8.53
C PRO A 211 25.80 -1.41 -9.44
N PHE A 212 24.50 -1.40 -9.77
CA PHE A 212 23.88 -0.42 -10.64
C PHE A 212 23.60 0.90 -9.91
N TRP A 213 23.19 0.82 -8.65
CA TRP A 213 22.83 1.99 -7.86
C TRP A 213 24.04 2.79 -7.42
N LYS A 214 25.18 2.14 -7.17
CA LYS A 214 26.41 2.84 -6.77
C LYS A 214 26.80 3.93 -7.76
N GLU A 215 26.72 3.66 -9.07
CA GLU A 215 27.03 4.64 -10.11
C GLU A 215 25.98 5.77 -10.12
N LYS A 216 24.70 5.42 -10.15
CA LYS A 216 23.59 6.39 -10.11
C LYS A 216 23.62 7.30 -8.86
N MET A 217 23.94 6.75 -7.69
CA MET A 217 24.10 7.50 -6.45
C MET A 217 25.29 8.47 -6.51
N ASN A 218 26.37 8.08 -7.18
CA ASN A 218 27.52 8.97 -7.37
C ASN A 218 27.19 10.12 -8.32
N ASP A 219 26.44 9.84 -9.40
CA ASP A 219 26.05 10.83 -10.40
C ASP A 219 24.99 11.82 -9.89
N LYS A 220 23.93 11.31 -9.25
CA LYS A 220 22.82 12.14 -8.74
C LYS A 220 22.18 11.55 -7.49
N PHE A 221 22.85 11.78 -6.35
CA PHE A 221 22.39 11.27 -5.04
C PHE A 221 21.00 11.79 -4.63
N SER A 222 20.61 12.97 -5.11
CA SER A 222 19.28 13.55 -4.83
C SER A 222 18.14 12.66 -5.30
N ASP A 223 18.32 11.85 -6.33
CA ASP A 223 17.34 10.88 -6.83
C ASP A 223 17.08 9.72 -5.84
N PHE A 224 17.95 9.52 -4.85
CA PHE A 224 17.84 8.49 -3.81
C PHE A 224 17.30 9.04 -2.49
N LEU A 225 17.01 10.34 -2.40
CA LEU A 225 16.39 10.91 -1.21
C LEU A 225 14.97 10.35 -1.02
N PRO A 226 14.53 10.09 0.22
CA PRO A 226 13.20 9.61 0.50
C PRO A 226 12.11 10.53 -0.07
N ALA A 227 11.09 9.93 -0.69
CA ALA A 227 10.04 10.69 -1.37
C ALA A 227 9.06 11.45 -0.42
N ASP A 228 9.21 11.31 0.90
CA ASP A 228 8.50 12.10 1.92
C ASP A 228 9.17 13.44 2.22
N LEU A 229 10.41 13.64 1.76
CA LEU A 229 11.06 14.92 1.88
C LEU A 229 10.49 15.91 0.86
N LYS A 230 10.14 17.11 1.34
CA LYS A 230 9.67 18.22 0.50
C LYS A 230 10.75 19.29 0.44
N PHE A 231 11.03 19.74 -0.78
CA PHE A 231 11.99 20.79 -1.08
C PHE A 231 11.27 21.92 -1.81
N LYS A 232 11.77 23.15 -1.65
CA LYS A 232 11.24 24.35 -2.33
C LYS A 232 11.62 24.37 -3.80
N SER A 233 12.75 23.76 -4.15
CA SER A 233 13.28 23.64 -5.51
C SER A 233 14.17 22.40 -5.65
N GLU A 234 14.42 21.98 -6.88
CA GLU A 234 15.41 20.94 -7.18
C GLU A 234 16.83 21.38 -6.78
N GLU A 235 17.13 22.68 -6.85
CA GLU A 235 18.42 23.22 -6.39
C GLU A 235 18.61 23.02 -4.88
N GLU A 236 17.60 23.32 -4.06
CA GLU A 236 17.66 23.07 -2.61
C GLU A 236 17.81 21.56 -2.31
N ARG A 237 17.11 20.71 -3.09
CA ARG A 237 17.20 19.26 -2.98
C ARG A 237 18.62 18.77 -3.26
N ASP A 238 19.24 19.24 -4.34
CA ASP A 238 20.60 18.88 -4.73
C ASP A 238 21.64 19.40 -3.73
N GLU A 239 21.48 20.63 -3.23
CA GLU A 239 22.32 21.18 -2.17
C GLU A 239 22.27 20.35 -0.88
N ILE A 240 21.08 19.93 -0.47
CA ILE A 240 20.90 19.08 0.72
C ILE A 240 21.49 17.69 0.47
N ALA A 241 21.25 17.11 -0.70
CA ALA A 241 21.84 15.82 -1.07
C ALA A 241 23.37 15.83 -0.95
N ASN A 242 24.02 16.88 -1.44
CA ASN A 242 25.48 17.05 -1.36
C ASN A 242 26.01 17.26 0.06
N LYS A 243 25.19 17.72 1.01
CA LYS A 243 25.58 17.86 2.43
C LYS A 243 25.49 16.54 3.21
N ILE A 244 24.65 15.61 2.75
CA ILE A 244 24.41 14.32 3.40
C ILE A 244 25.34 13.22 2.84
N LYS A 245 25.68 13.32 1.54
CA LYS A 245 26.62 12.43 0.85
C LYS A 245 28.01 12.48 1.47
#